data_AF-A0AAW8YGU3-F1
#
_entry.id   AF-A0AAW8YGU3-F1
#
_cell.length_a   1.000
_cell.length_b   1.000
_cell.length_c   1.000
_cell.angle_alpha   90.00
_cell.angle_beta   90.00
_cell.angle_gamma   90.00
#
_symmetry.space_group_name_H-M   'P 1'
#
loop_
_entity.id
_entity.type
_entity.pdbx_description
1 polymer ?
#
loop_
_entity_poly.entity_id
_entity_poly.type
_entity_poly.pdbx_seq_one_letter_code
_entity_poly.pdbx_strand_id
1 'polypeptide(L)'
;MLTKKDVEKLICNRFWLFISVTENKDFVLLFIGRGATDAYLAIRFELNGEITFPTHLAFNPPEYSRWDFDEEKQEILIFDTDNQLRIRGKLPTKWLSNSVQIQLFDGVDGILVHSPRFDASQVTERTLGGKNMYFVPRQAFNMETFHDISREDFNLKVLDCQESILNFFDQAYEYIAQHPQLENVVLAKEGQPVIKLPEEDQLIFAKDAESPSFNYFAGSRARVIELLIIILSENNKRLLNPDDSRTEDELLADVLNTQYSGQFTLTQV
;
A
#
# COMPACT_ATOMS: atom_id res chain seq x y z
N MET A 1 30.03 22.41 15.71
CA MET A 1 28.99 23.05 14.89
C MET A 1 28.92 22.33 13.57
N LEU A 2 27.72 22.12 13.07
CA LEU A 2 27.52 21.68 11.69
C LEU A 2 27.73 22.87 10.76
N THR A 3 28.28 22.61 9.58
CA THR A 3 28.33 23.58 8.48
C THR A 3 27.03 23.51 7.66
N LYS A 4 26.75 24.52 6.83
CA LYS A 4 25.64 24.48 5.88
C LYS A 4 25.68 23.21 5.01
N LYS A 5 26.87 22.80 4.58
CA LYS A 5 27.08 21.57 3.78
C LYS A 5 26.74 20.29 4.53
N ASP A 6 26.90 20.28 5.86
CA ASP A 6 26.47 19.14 6.67
C ASP A 6 24.95 19.11 6.81
N VAL A 7 24.33 20.28 6.98
CA VAL A 7 22.86 20.41 7.06
C VAL A 7 22.19 20.08 5.72
N GLU A 8 22.77 20.47 4.59
CA GLU A 8 22.31 20.08 3.25
C GLU A 8 22.10 18.56 3.13
N LYS A 9 23.05 17.75 3.62
CA LYS A 9 22.94 16.28 3.61
C LYS A 9 21.80 15.74 4.47
N LEU A 10 21.43 16.49 5.52
CA LEU A 10 20.38 16.10 6.45
C LEU A 10 18.99 16.44 5.91
N ILE A 11 18.83 17.59 5.23
CA ILE A 11 17.49 18.12 4.90
C ILE A 11 17.16 18.18 3.41
N CYS A 12 18.16 18.28 2.54
CA CYS A 12 17.90 18.46 1.11
C CYS A 12 17.54 17.16 0.41
N ASN A 13 16.82 17.29 -0.71
CA ASN A 13 16.42 16.18 -1.58
C ASN A 13 15.53 15.12 -0.89
N ARG A 14 14.77 15.52 0.13
CA ARG A 14 13.83 14.66 0.86
C ARG A 14 12.48 15.35 1.04
N PHE A 15 11.43 14.56 1.23
CA PHE A 15 10.10 15.09 1.53
C PHE A 15 9.93 15.35 3.02
N TRP A 16 9.43 16.54 3.33
CA TRP A 16 9.11 16.99 4.68
C TRP A 16 7.63 17.32 4.77
N LEU A 17 6.90 16.55 5.57
CA LEU A 17 5.48 16.72 5.83
C LEU A 17 5.27 17.80 6.90
N PHE A 18 4.48 18.82 6.62
CA PHE A 18 4.15 19.84 7.60
C PHE A 18 3.02 19.40 8.54
N ILE A 19 3.24 19.58 9.83
CA ILE A 19 2.28 19.33 10.90
C ILE A 19 2.20 20.59 11.75
N SER A 20 1.02 21.18 11.86
CA SER A 20 0.76 22.31 12.75
C SER A 20 0.72 21.82 14.20
N VAL A 21 1.21 22.63 15.12
CA VAL A 21 1.04 22.40 16.55
C VAL A 21 0.04 23.41 17.09
N THR A 22 -1.04 22.95 17.72
CA THR A 22 -2.04 23.84 18.32
C THR A 22 -1.54 24.44 19.65
N GLU A 23 -2.23 25.46 20.16
CA GLU A 23 -1.93 26.02 21.49
C GLU A 23 -2.00 24.96 22.62
N ASN A 24 -2.84 23.92 22.44
CA ASN A 24 -2.95 22.79 23.36
C ASN A 24 -1.87 21.72 23.18
N LYS A 25 -0.92 21.94 22.26
CA LYS A 25 0.15 21.00 21.86
C LYS A 25 -0.36 19.75 21.12
N ASP A 26 -1.50 19.85 20.47
CA ASP A 26 -1.99 18.80 19.59
C ASP A 26 -1.34 18.91 18.21
N PHE A 27 -1.06 17.77 17.59
CA PHE A 27 -0.54 17.70 16.23
C PHE A 27 -1.69 17.64 15.23
N VAL A 28 -1.76 18.64 14.34
CA VAL A 28 -2.78 18.72 13.30
C VAL A 28 -2.09 18.69 11.94
N LEU A 29 -2.42 17.67 11.15
CA LEU A 29 -2.00 17.60 9.76
C LEU A 29 -2.71 18.69 8.97
N LEU A 30 -1.94 19.46 8.20
CA LEU A 30 -2.52 20.50 7.36
C LEU A 30 -3.02 19.88 6.06
N PHE A 31 -4.34 19.91 5.93
CA PHE A 31 -5.09 19.41 4.78
C PHE A 31 -5.30 20.53 3.77
N ILE A 32 -4.90 20.29 2.52
CA ILE A 32 -5.12 21.20 1.40
C ILE A 32 -6.37 20.71 0.66
N GLY A 33 -7.52 21.28 1.02
CA GLY A 33 -8.83 20.97 0.44
C GLY A 33 -9.99 21.16 1.41
N ARG A 34 -11.17 20.64 1.06
CA ARG A 34 -12.41 20.69 1.87
C ARG A 34 -13.17 19.36 1.83
N GLY A 35 -12.56 18.25 1.40
CA GLY A 35 -13.25 17.00 1.08
C GLY A 35 -12.45 15.74 1.43
N ALA A 36 -13.04 14.57 1.20
CA ALA A 36 -12.47 13.26 1.59
C ALA A 36 -11.17 12.87 0.86
N THR A 37 -10.57 13.76 0.07
CA THR A 37 -9.32 13.56 -0.71
C THR A 37 -8.28 14.63 -0.41
N ASP A 38 -8.37 15.27 0.76
CA ASP A 38 -7.49 16.37 1.12
C ASP A 38 -6.03 15.93 1.16
N ALA A 39 -5.19 16.62 0.38
CA ALA A 39 -3.76 16.35 0.29
C ALA A 39 -3.02 16.97 1.49
N TYR A 40 -1.87 16.41 1.85
CA TYR A 40 -1.02 16.99 2.87
C TYR A 40 -0.06 18.02 2.27
N LEU A 41 0.26 19.06 3.04
CA LEU A 41 1.36 19.96 2.68
C LEU A 41 2.71 19.26 2.90
N ALA A 42 3.42 19.01 1.80
CA ALA A 42 4.81 18.55 1.82
C ALA A 42 5.70 19.59 1.16
N ILE A 43 6.91 19.75 1.69
CA ILE A 43 7.95 20.62 1.12
C ILE A 43 9.23 19.84 0.89
N ARG A 44 10.09 20.37 0.01
CA ARG A 44 11.44 19.87 -0.24
C ARG A 44 12.43 21.03 -0.24
N PHE A 45 13.48 20.90 0.57
CA PHE A 45 14.62 21.80 0.55
C PHE A 45 15.55 21.39 -0.61
N GLU A 46 15.89 22.36 -1.47
CA GLU A 46 16.79 22.14 -2.59
C GLU A 46 18.21 22.62 -2.27
N LEU A 47 19.21 21.99 -2.89
CA LEU A 47 20.62 22.36 -2.70
C LEU A 47 20.96 23.79 -3.15
N ASN A 48 20.17 24.37 -4.05
CA ASN A 48 20.33 25.76 -4.51
C ASN A 48 19.72 26.80 -3.53
N GLY A 49 19.16 26.34 -2.40
CA GLY A 49 18.51 27.21 -1.42
C GLY A 49 17.03 27.47 -1.69
N GLU A 50 16.43 26.89 -2.73
CA GLU A 50 14.99 27.00 -2.97
C GLU A 50 14.20 25.99 -2.12
N ILE A 51 12.93 26.30 -1.88
CA ILE A 51 11.95 25.36 -1.34
C ILE A 51 10.95 25.04 -2.46
N THR A 52 10.76 23.74 -2.72
CA THR A 52 9.82 23.26 -3.74
C THR A 52 8.71 22.42 -3.13
N PHE A 53 7.60 22.30 -3.85
CA PHE A 53 6.43 21.52 -3.44
C PHE A 53 6.29 20.33 -4.40
N PRO A 54 6.36 19.09 -3.91
CA PRO A 54 6.24 17.90 -4.75
C PRO A 54 4.80 17.60 -5.16
N THR A 55 3.83 18.15 -4.44
CA THR A 55 2.41 18.07 -4.79
C THR A 55 2.04 19.23 -5.70
N HIS A 56 1.17 18.97 -6.70
CA HIS A 56 0.63 20.04 -7.53
C HIS A 56 -0.34 20.90 -6.70
N LEU A 57 0.20 21.94 -6.09
CA LEU A 57 -0.58 22.93 -5.36
C LEU A 57 -1.19 23.94 -6.33
N ALA A 58 -2.45 24.33 -6.10
CA ALA A 58 -3.08 25.41 -6.87
C ALA A 58 -2.40 26.78 -6.61
N PHE A 59 -1.67 26.90 -5.50
CA PHE A 59 -0.83 28.03 -5.14
C PHE A 59 0.34 27.56 -4.29
N ASN A 60 1.51 28.18 -4.47
CA ASN A 60 2.67 27.93 -3.59
C ASN A 60 2.57 28.87 -2.38
N PRO A 61 2.65 28.35 -1.14
CA PRO A 61 2.74 29.17 0.06
C PRO A 61 3.88 30.22 -0.04
N PRO A 62 3.57 31.54 -0.06
CA PRO A 62 4.57 32.58 -0.27
C PRO A 62 5.61 32.65 0.85
N GLU A 63 5.27 32.18 2.05
CA GLU A 63 6.15 32.12 3.22
C GLU A 63 7.23 31.03 3.14
N TYR A 64 7.15 30.12 2.16
CA TYR A 64 8.09 29.02 1.93
C TYR A 64 8.72 29.12 0.53
N SER A 65 9.62 30.09 0.31
CA SER A 65 10.28 30.30 -0.98
C SER A 65 11.73 29.83 -0.99
N ARG A 66 12.53 30.23 0.01
CA ARG A 66 13.95 29.88 0.10
C ARG A 66 14.34 29.47 1.50
N TRP A 67 15.48 28.81 1.62
CA TRP A 67 16.06 28.46 2.89
C TRP A 67 17.57 28.77 2.94
N ASP A 68 18.06 28.99 4.15
CA ASP A 68 19.49 29.07 4.45
C ASP A 68 19.78 28.49 5.84
N PHE A 69 21.05 28.45 6.23
CA PHE A 69 21.49 27.96 7.53
C PHE A 69 22.37 28.98 8.25
N ASP A 70 21.94 29.39 9.45
CA ASP A 70 22.73 30.20 10.37
C ASP A 70 23.71 29.27 11.11
N GLU A 71 24.98 29.25 10.68
CA GLU A 71 26.00 28.41 11.30
C GLU A 71 26.33 28.83 12.74
N GLU A 72 26.20 30.11 13.09
CA GLU A 72 26.52 30.58 14.44
C GLU A 72 25.45 30.14 15.44
N LYS A 73 24.18 30.27 15.05
CA LYS A 73 23.05 29.90 15.91
C LYS A 73 22.62 28.44 15.77
N GLN A 74 23.11 27.75 14.73
CA GLN A 74 22.71 26.40 14.36
C GLN A 74 21.19 26.32 14.08
N GLU A 75 20.70 27.24 13.26
CA GLU A 75 19.27 27.39 12.92
C GLU A 75 19.06 27.33 11.40
N ILE A 76 17.99 26.66 10.99
CA ILE A 76 17.49 26.70 9.62
C ILE A 76 16.65 27.98 9.48
N LEU A 77 16.91 28.74 8.43
CA LEU A 77 16.20 29.99 8.11
C LEU A 77 15.31 29.76 6.90
N ILE A 78 14.06 30.23 6.95
CA ILE A 78 13.10 30.13 5.85
C ILE A 78 12.63 31.53 5.47
N PHE A 79 12.71 31.84 4.18
CA PHE A 79 12.42 33.14 3.60
C PHE A 79 11.21 33.08 2.68
N ASP A 80 10.47 34.19 2.64
CA ASP A 80 9.39 34.39 1.68
C ASP A 80 9.89 34.78 0.28
N THR A 81 8.94 35.00 -0.65
CA THR A 81 9.23 35.43 -2.02
C THR A 81 9.93 36.79 -2.12
N ASP A 82 9.81 37.64 -1.11
CA ASP A 82 10.46 38.95 -1.00
C ASP A 82 11.82 38.87 -0.27
N ASN A 83 12.30 37.65 -0.02
CA ASN A 83 13.56 37.34 0.66
C ASN A 83 13.62 37.89 2.11
N GLN A 84 12.46 38.03 2.75
CA GLN A 84 12.34 38.36 4.16
C GLN A 84 12.32 37.08 4.99
N LEU A 85 13.06 37.06 6.09
CA LEU A 85 13.06 35.95 7.03
C LEU A 85 11.67 35.83 7.68
N ARG A 86 11.04 34.65 7.56
CA ARG A 86 9.69 34.40 8.10
C ARG A 86 9.63 33.35 9.19
N ILE A 87 10.42 32.28 9.05
CA ILE A 87 10.33 31.12 9.93
C ILE A 87 11.74 30.66 10.27
N ARG A 88 11.96 30.25 11.51
CA ARG A 88 13.18 29.58 11.96
C ARG A 88 12.90 28.11 12.25
N GLY A 89 13.89 27.26 12.06
CA GLY A 89 13.84 25.83 12.31
C GLY A 89 15.03 25.35 13.11
N LYS A 90 14.83 24.41 14.02
CA LYS A 90 15.92 23.73 14.72
C LYS A 90 16.59 22.71 13.80
N LEU A 91 17.81 22.30 14.15
CA LEU A 91 18.44 21.16 13.50
C LEU A 91 17.58 19.89 13.59
N PRO A 92 17.65 18.99 12.59
CA PRO A 92 16.86 17.76 12.57
C PRO A 92 17.14 16.87 13.79
N THR A 93 16.08 16.35 14.42
CA THR A 93 16.16 15.44 15.58
C THR A 93 15.30 14.20 15.38
N LYS A 94 15.65 13.09 16.03
CA LYS A 94 14.84 11.86 15.96
C LYS A 94 13.44 12.10 16.51
N TRP A 95 12.46 11.51 15.83
CA TRP A 95 11.04 11.54 16.17
C TRP A 95 10.48 10.11 16.21
N LEU A 96 9.18 9.98 16.43
CA LEU A 96 8.44 8.71 16.50
C LEU A 96 8.69 7.84 15.25
N SER A 97 8.72 6.52 15.45
CA SER A 97 8.78 5.52 14.38
C SER A 97 9.96 5.70 13.41
N ASN A 98 11.16 6.00 13.94
CA ASN A 98 12.39 6.26 13.18
C ASN A 98 12.31 7.45 12.21
N SER A 99 11.31 8.32 12.36
CA SER A 99 11.22 9.56 11.60
C SER A 99 12.19 10.60 12.16
N VAL A 100 12.40 11.67 11.40
CA VAL A 100 13.18 12.83 11.78
C VAL A 100 12.27 14.05 11.73
N GLN A 101 12.43 14.97 12.68
CA GLN A 101 11.69 16.22 12.68
C GLN A 101 12.61 17.44 12.66
N ILE A 102 12.11 18.53 12.07
CA ILE A 102 12.59 19.89 12.25
C ILE A 102 11.48 20.64 12.99
N GLN A 103 11.79 21.14 14.20
CA GLN A 103 10.87 21.98 14.93
C GLN A 103 10.96 23.40 14.41
N LEU A 104 9.83 23.96 13.96
CA LEU A 104 9.73 25.36 13.56
C LEU A 104 9.41 26.23 14.77
N PHE A 105 9.91 27.45 14.75
CA PHE A 105 9.68 28.47 15.76
C PHE A 105 9.84 29.86 15.13
N ASP A 106 9.37 30.89 15.81
CA ASP A 106 9.49 32.29 15.38
C ASP A 106 8.86 32.53 13.99
N GLY A 107 7.52 32.50 13.95
CA GLY A 107 6.70 32.73 12.73
C GLY A 107 5.51 31.77 12.64
N VAL A 108 5.77 30.47 12.76
CA VAL A 108 4.76 29.40 12.74
C VAL A 108 5.14 28.32 13.75
N ASP A 109 4.20 27.97 14.64
CA ASP A 109 4.36 26.81 15.53
C ASP A 109 3.97 25.53 14.77
N GLY A 110 4.98 24.77 14.39
CA GLY A 110 4.81 23.55 13.59
C GLY A 110 6.05 22.67 13.62
N ILE A 111 5.90 21.46 13.08
CA ILE A 111 7.02 20.55 12.84
C ILE A 111 6.98 20.09 11.39
N LEU A 112 8.17 19.94 10.82
CA LEU A 112 8.37 19.27 9.54
C LEU A 112 8.87 17.87 9.83
N VAL A 113 8.16 16.85 9.36
CA VAL A 113 8.51 15.44 9.62
C VAL A 113 8.92 14.75 8.33
N HIS A 114 10.08 14.11 8.39
CA HIS A 114 10.59 13.24 7.34
C HIS A 114 10.60 11.79 7.83
N SER A 115 9.97 10.88 7.10
CA SER A 115 10.11 9.44 7.32
C SER A 115 11.11 8.87 6.31
N PRO A 116 12.07 8.03 6.73
CA PRO A 116 12.93 7.28 5.80
C PRO A 116 12.15 6.43 4.80
N ARG A 117 10.88 6.09 5.09
CA ARG A 117 9.99 5.41 4.14
C ARG A 117 9.64 6.27 2.92
N PHE A 118 9.73 7.60 3.03
CA PHE A 118 9.54 8.54 1.92
C PHE A 118 10.77 8.63 1.01
N ASP A 119 11.96 8.27 1.53
CA ASP A 119 13.20 8.16 0.76
C ASP A 119 13.26 6.84 -0.04
N ALA A 120 12.20 6.02 -0.02
CA ALA A 120 12.16 4.77 -0.78
C ALA A 120 12.37 5.07 -2.27
N SER A 121 13.54 4.59 -2.73
CA SER A 121 14.16 4.65 -4.04
C SER A 121 13.22 4.97 -5.20
N GLN A 122 13.70 5.85 -6.09
CA GLN A 122 13.32 5.86 -7.50
C GLN A 122 12.96 4.42 -7.91
N VAL A 123 11.69 4.17 -8.26
CA VAL A 123 11.20 2.80 -8.50
C VAL A 123 11.90 2.25 -9.75
N THR A 124 13.07 1.64 -9.56
CA THR A 124 13.89 1.05 -10.64
C THR A 124 13.40 -0.34 -11.02
N GLU A 125 12.68 -1.00 -10.12
CA GLU A 125 11.98 -2.25 -10.37
C GLU A 125 10.48 -2.00 -10.21
N ARG A 126 9.82 -1.64 -11.31
CA ARG A 126 8.37 -1.82 -11.40
C ARG A 126 8.12 -3.31 -11.61
N THR A 127 7.97 -4.09 -10.55
CA THR A 127 7.21 -5.33 -10.66
C THR A 127 5.75 -4.93 -10.82
N LEU A 128 5.27 -4.89 -12.06
CA LEU A 128 3.83 -4.83 -12.33
C LEU A 128 3.17 -5.94 -11.50
N GLY A 129 2.22 -5.57 -10.64
CA GLY A 129 1.54 -6.49 -9.72
C GLY A 129 2.25 -6.79 -8.40
N GLY A 130 3.47 -6.30 -8.15
CA GLY A 130 4.22 -6.53 -6.90
C GLY A 130 4.50 -8.01 -6.61
N LYS A 131 4.70 -8.35 -5.32
CA LYS A 131 4.94 -9.73 -4.84
C LYS A 131 3.71 -10.37 -4.19
N ASN A 132 2.82 -9.56 -3.62
CA ASN A 132 1.62 -10.02 -2.91
C ASN A 132 0.38 -9.54 -3.67
N MET A 133 -0.52 -10.46 -4.03
CA MET A 133 -1.70 -10.14 -4.83
C MET A 133 -2.99 -10.66 -4.20
N TYR A 134 -4.01 -9.80 -4.20
CA TYR A 134 -5.36 -10.07 -3.72
C TYR A 134 -6.33 -9.93 -4.89
N PHE A 135 -7.07 -10.98 -5.22
CA PHE A 135 -8.05 -11.01 -6.30
C PHE A 135 -9.46 -10.92 -5.76
N VAL A 136 -10.26 -10.03 -6.34
CA VAL A 136 -11.67 -9.82 -5.97
C VAL A 136 -12.52 -9.60 -7.23
N PRO A 137 -13.76 -10.11 -7.30
CA PRO A 137 -14.65 -9.79 -8.41
C PRO A 137 -15.11 -8.33 -8.31
N ARG A 138 -15.41 -7.70 -9.46
CA ARG A 138 -15.86 -6.31 -9.53
C ARG A 138 -17.03 -5.98 -8.61
N GLN A 139 -17.97 -6.92 -8.44
CA GLN A 139 -19.14 -6.75 -7.57
C GLN A 139 -18.82 -6.68 -6.07
N ALA A 140 -17.70 -7.26 -5.64
CA ALA A 140 -17.25 -7.23 -4.25
C ALA A 140 -16.21 -6.12 -3.99
N PHE A 141 -15.79 -5.38 -5.02
CA PHE A 141 -14.84 -4.29 -4.88
C PHE A 141 -15.47 -3.03 -4.32
N ASN A 142 -14.82 -2.45 -3.32
CA ASN A 142 -15.04 -1.06 -2.90
C ASN A 142 -13.71 -0.42 -2.44
N MET A 143 -13.73 0.89 -2.21
CA MET A 143 -12.52 1.64 -1.81
C MET A 143 -12.00 1.28 -0.42
N GLU A 144 -12.87 0.87 0.50
CA GLU A 144 -12.48 0.43 1.84
C GLU A 144 -11.67 -0.87 1.75
N THR A 145 -12.14 -1.84 0.96
CA THR A 145 -11.40 -3.07 0.61
C THR A 145 -10.02 -2.73 0.04
N PHE A 146 -9.92 -1.80 -0.90
CA PHE A 146 -8.62 -1.39 -1.43
C PHE A 146 -7.69 -0.84 -0.34
N HIS A 147 -8.19 0.06 0.51
CA HIS A 147 -7.38 0.65 1.57
C HIS A 147 -6.90 -0.41 2.57
N ASP A 148 -7.77 -1.32 3.00
CA ASP A 148 -7.42 -2.34 3.99
C ASP A 148 -6.40 -3.33 3.44
N ILE A 149 -6.61 -3.83 2.22
CA ILE A 149 -5.67 -4.73 1.56
C ILE A 149 -4.31 -4.05 1.31
N SER A 150 -4.30 -2.78 0.90
CA SER A 150 -3.06 -2.04 0.65
C SER A 150 -2.23 -1.78 1.92
N ARG A 151 -2.87 -1.65 3.09
CA ARG A 151 -2.18 -1.46 4.38
C ARG A 151 -1.41 -2.71 4.81
N GLU A 152 -1.87 -3.87 4.39
CA GLU A 152 -1.26 -5.18 4.66
C GLU A 152 -0.22 -5.58 3.59
N ASP A 153 0.25 -4.62 2.78
CA ASP A 153 1.28 -4.84 1.74
C ASP A 153 0.83 -5.80 0.61
N PHE A 154 -0.46 -5.79 0.27
CA PHE A 154 -1.02 -6.49 -0.88
C PHE A 154 -1.47 -5.53 -1.98
N ASN A 155 -1.18 -5.89 -3.23
CA ASN A 155 -1.84 -5.27 -4.38
C ASN A 155 -3.22 -5.89 -4.58
N LEU A 156 -4.18 -5.10 -5.06
CA LEU A 156 -5.53 -5.56 -5.34
C LEU A 156 -5.77 -5.61 -6.85
N LYS A 157 -6.20 -6.77 -7.34
CA LYS A 157 -6.65 -7.00 -8.72
C LYS A 157 -8.14 -7.25 -8.75
N VAL A 158 -8.87 -6.32 -9.37
CA VAL A 158 -10.30 -6.48 -9.65
C VAL A 158 -10.47 -7.30 -10.93
N LEU A 159 -11.25 -8.37 -10.85
CA LEU A 159 -11.58 -9.24 -11.98
C LEU A 159 -13.01 -8.99 -12.45
N ASP A 160 -13.19 -8.96 -13.77
CA ASP A 160 -14.48 -8.72 -14.41
C ASP A 160 -15.07 -10.05 -14.85
N CYS A 161 -15.52 -10.82 -13.86
CA CYS A 161 -16.08 -12.14 -14.03
C CYS A 161 -17.59 -12.12 -13.75
N GLN A 162 -18.35 -12.83 -14.59
CA GLN A 162 -19.77 -13.12 -14.34
C GLN A 162 -19.92 -14.02 -13.10
N GLU A 163 -21.15 -14.26 -12.61
CA GLU A 163 -21.44 -14.96 -11.34
C GLU A 163 -20.76 -16.34 -11.15
N SER A 164 -20.27 -17.00 -12.21
CA SER A 164 -19.55 -18.28 -12.13
C SER A 164 -18.21 -18.15 -11.40
N ILE A 165 -18.01 -19.00 -10.40
CA ILE A 165 -16.77 -19.08 -9.63
C ILE A 165 -15.61 -19.61 -10.47
N LEU A 166 -15.89 -20.47 -11.45
CA LEU A 166 -14.88 -21.01 -12.34
C LEU A 166 -14.33 -19.94 -13.30
N ASN A 167 -15.17 -18.99 -13.75
CA ASN A 167 -14.70 -17.84 -14.54
C ASN A 167 -13.80 -16.91 -13.71
N PHE A 168 -14.10 -16.73 -12.43
CA PHE A 168 -13.22 -15.99 -11.51
C PHE A 168 -11.85 -16.68 -11.36
N PHE A 169 -11.85 -18.01 -11.20
CA PHE A 169 -10.64 -18.82 -11.10
C PHE A 169 -9.81 -18.83 -12.38
N ASP A 170 -10.45 -18.88 -13.55
CA ASP A 170 -9.78 -18.82 -14.84
C ASP A 170 -9.03 -17.50 -15.02
N GLN A 171 -9.69 -16.36 -14.80
CA GLN A 171 -9.05 -15.04 -14.89
C GLN A 171 -7.94 -14.84 -13.86
N ALA A 172 -8.12 -15.34 -12.63
CA ALA A 172 -7.08 -15.30 -11.61
C ALA A 172 -5.87 -16.15 -12.05
N TYR A 173 -6.11 -17.37 -12.54
CA TYR A 173 -5.07 -18.26 -13.05
C TYR A 173 -4.26 -17.62 -14.17
N GLU A 174 -4.92 -17.07 -15.20
CA GLU A 174 -4.26 -16.41 -16.32
C GLU A 174 -3.33 -15.29 -15.85
N TYR A 175 -3.79 -14.48 -14.89
CA TYR A 175 -2.98 -13.42 -14.32
C TYR A 175 -1.78 -13.98 -13.56
N ILE A 176 -1.97 -14.93 -12.64
CA ILE A 176 -0.89 -15.47 -11.80
C ILE A 176 0.15 -16.21 -12.65
N ALA A 177 -0.29 -16.89 -13.72
CA ALA A 177 0.58 -17.55 -14.68
C ALA A 177 1.50 -16.57 -15.41
N GLN A 178 0.98 -15.39 -15.79
CA GLN A 178 1.75 -14.33 -16.45
C GLN A 178 2.68 -13.55 -15.50
N HIS A 179 2.51 -13.71 -14.17
CA HIS A 179 3.25 -12.97 -13.16
C HIS A 179 4.07 -13.93 -12.26
N PRO A 180 5.20 -14.47 -12.75
CA PRO A 180 6.04 -15.42 -12.00
C PRO A 180 6.67 -14.83 -10.73
N GLN A 181 6.73 -13.50 -10.61
CA GLN A 181 7.25 -12.78 -9.45
C GLN A 181 6.35 -12.81 -8.21
N LEU A 182 5.09 -13.25 -8.33
CA LEU A 182 4.19 -13.32 -7.18
C LEU A 182 4.69 -14.37 -6.18
N GLU A 183 4.68 -14.02 -4.91
CA GLU A 183 5.05 -14.89 -3.79
C GLU A 183 3.78 -15.36 -3.07
N ASN A 184 2.90 -14.42 -2.72
CA ASN A 184 1.66 -14.69 -1.98
C ASN A 184 0.44 -14.28 -2.79
N VAL A 185 -0.59 -15.13 -2.76
CA VAL A 185 -1.82 -14.92 -3.50
C VAL A 185 -3.02 -15.19 -2.61
N VAL A 186 -3.99 -14.28 -2.66
CA VAL A 186 -5.30 -14.40 -2.01
C VAL A 186 -6.38 -14.31 -3.08
N LEU A 187 -7.30 -15.26 -3.11
CA LEU A 187 -8.52 -15.20 -3.93
C LEU A 187 -9.70 -15.06 -3.00
N ALA A 188 -10.43 -13.96 -3.11
CA ALA A 188 -11.61 -13.68 -2.32
C ALA A 188 -12.77 -13.29 -3.25
N LYS A 189 -13.71 -14.21 -3.44
CA LYS A 189 -14.93 -13.97 -4.22
C LYS A 189 -15.89 -13.07 -3.42
N GLU A 190 -16.05 -13.36 -2.14
CA GLU A 190 -16.96 -12.69 -1.22
C GLU A 190 -16.35 -12.67 0.19
N GLY A 191 -16.51 -11.58 0.93
CA GLY A 191 -16.04 -11.46 2.31
C GLY A 191 -15.45 -10.10 2.65
N GLN A 192 -15.07 -9.94 3.92
CA GLN A 192 -14.33 -8.77 4.40
C GLN A 192 -12.89 -8.78 3.88
N PRO A 193 -12.21 -7.62 3.76
CA PRO A 193 -10.82 -7.52 3.31
C PRO A 193 -9.84 -8.08 4.34
N VAL A 194 -9.81 -9.40 4.46
CA VAL A 194 -8.97 -10.14 5.39
C VAL A 194 -7.83 -10.79 4.63
N ILE A 195 -6.62 -10.68 5.16
CA ILE A 195 -5.44 -11.39 4.66
C ILE A 195 -4.99 -12.34 5.75
N LYS A 196 -5.11 -13.63 5.47
CA LYS A 196 -4.54 -14.71 6.27
C LYS A 196 -3.73 -15.59 5.36
N LEU A 197 -2.42 -15.67 5.65
CA LEU A 197 -1.51 -16.54 4.95
C LEU A 197 -1.20 -17.77 5.82
N PRO A 198 -0.97 -18.93 5.19
CA PRO A 198 -0.57 -20.14 5.89
C PRO A 198 0.88 -20.01 6.42
N GLU A 199 1.14 -20.60 7.58
CA GLU A 199 2.50 -20.67 8.16
C GLU A 199 3.36 -21.76 7.50
N GLU A 200 2.71 -22.77 6.91
CA GLU A 200 3.32 -23.90 6.21
C GLU A 200 3.05 -23.84 4.70
N ASP A 201 3.67 -24.74 3.92
CA ASP A 201 3.46 -24.88 2.47
C ASP A 201 2.12 -25.58 2.15
N GLN A 202 1.02 -24.94 2.57
CA GLN A 202 -0.36 -25.38 2.39
C GLN A 202 -1.21 -24.23 1.87
N LEU A 203 -2.46 -24.50 1.48
CA LEU A 203 -3.47 -23.45 1.31
C LEU A 203 -4.25 -23.24 2.60
N ILE A 204 -4.81 -22.04 2.77
CA ILE A 204 -5.78 -21.75 3.83
C ILE A 204 -7.10 -21.37 3.20
N PHE A 205 -8.18 -22.02 3.62
CA PHE A 205 -9.55 -21.75 3.15
C PHE A 205 -10.38 -21.12 4.25
N ALA A 206 -11.36 -20.31 3.85
CA ALA A 206 -12.41 -19.90 4.78
C ALA A 206 -13.22 -21.12 5.22
N LYS A 207 -13.63 -21.12 6.50
CA LYS A 207 -14.45 -22.16 7.09
C LYS A 207 -15.92 -21.80 6.96
N ASP A 208 -16.70 -22.63 6.28
CA ASP A 208 -18.16 -22.57 6.24
C ASP A 208 -18.76 -23.90 6.72
N ALA A 209 -19.48 -23.88 7.84
CA ALA A 209 -20.10 -25.06 8.44
C ALA A 209 -19.18 -26.32 8.52
N GLU A 210 -17.92 -26.15 8.94
CA GLU A 210 -16.86 -27.18 9.00
C GLU A 210 -16.31 -27.64 7.64
N SER A 211 -16.73 -27.04 6.54
CA SER A 211 -16.23 -27.30 5.19
C SER A 211 -15.38 -26.14 4.65
N PRO A 212 -14.39 -26.41 3.78
CA PRO A 212 -13.67 -25.37 3.06
C PRO A 212 -14.60 -24.61 2.11
N SER A 213 -14.55 -23.28 2.17
CA SER A 213 -15.30 -22.40 1.28
C SER A 213 -14.40 -21.83 0.20
N PHE A 214 -14.81 -21.97 -1.06
CA PHE A 214 -14.14 -21.36 -2.20
C PHE A 214 -14.38 -19.85 -2.34
N ASN A 215 -15.17 -19.26 -1.44
CA ASN A 215 -15.32 -17.82 -1.37
C ASN A 215 -14.03 -17.12 -0.93
N TYR A 216 -13.15 -17.82 -0.21
CA TYR A 216 -11.84 -17.31 0.16
C TYR A 216 -10.82 -18.45 0.26
N PHE A 217 -9.68 -18.29 -0.40
CA PHE A 217 -8.48 -19.05 -0.07
C PHE A 217 -7.20 -18.28 -0.37
N ALA A 218 -6.13 -18.64 0.32
CA ALA A 218 -4.84 -17.99 0.19
C ALA A 218 -3.68 -18.95 0.36
N GLY A 219 -2.51 -18.57 -0.17
CA GLY A 219 -1.27 -19.29 0.03
C GLY A 219 -0.16 -18.81 -0.89
N SER A 220 0.88 -19.63 -1.00
CA SER A 220 1.97 -19.35 -1.93
C SER A 220 1.48 -19.41 -3.38
N ARG A 221 2.12 -18.64 -4.27
CA ARG A 221 1.83 -18.67 -5.71
C ARG A 221 1.80 -20.10 -6.27
N ALA A 222 2.75 -20.94 -5.84
CA ALA A 222 2.86 -22.31 -6.32
C ALA A 222 1.63 -23.15 -5.97
N ARG A 223 1.18 -23.09 -4.72
CA ARG A 223 0.01 -23.83 -4.23
C ARG A 223 -1.29 -23.34 -4.84
N VAL A 224 -1.43 -22.03 -4.99
CA VAL A 224 -2.61 -21.43 -5.63
C VAL A 224 -2.68 -21.84 -7.10
N ILE A 225 -1.57 -21.78 -7.85
CA ILE A 225 -1.53 -22.25 -9.24
C ILE A 225 -1.87 -23.74 -9.34
N GLU A 226 -1.29 -24.57 -8.47
CA GLU A 226 -1.53 -26.02 -8.46
C GLU A 226 -3.02 -26.33 -8.33
N LEU A 227 -3.68 -25.75 -7.33
CA LEU A 227 -5.12 -25.93 -7.13
C LEU A 227 -5.93 -25.44 -8.34
N LEU A 228 -5.63 -24.25 -8.86
CA LEU A 228 -6.34 -23.68 -10.01
C LEU A 228 -6.19 -24.55 -11.26
N ILE A 229 -5.00 -25.10 -11.51
CA ILE A 229 -4.77 -26.04 -12.62
C ILE A 229 -5.65 -27.28 -12.46
N ILE A 230 -5.72 -27.86 -11.27
CA ILE A 230 -6.54 -29.05 -10.99
C ILE A 230 -8.02 -28.74 -11.27
N ILE A 231 -8.54 -27.65 -10.67
CA ILE A 231 -9.95 -27.24 -10.82
C ILE A 231 -10.31 -27.01 -12.28
N LEU A 232 -9.52 -26.20 -13.00
CA LEU A 232 -9.80 -25.85 -14.38
C LEU A 232 -9.67 -27.07 -15.31
N SER A 233 -8.74 -27.97 -15.03
CA SER A 233 -8.59 -29.23 -15.77
C SER A 233 -9.78 -30.17 -15.56
N GLU A 234 -10.25 -30.35 -14.33
CA GLU A 234 -11.45 -31.14 -14.04
C GLU A 234 -12.70 -30.52 -14.65
N ASN A 235 -12.82 -29.20 -14.61
CA ASN A 235 -13.94 -28.52 -15.26
C ASN A 235 -13.92 -28.74 -16.78
N ASN A 236 -12.75 -28.67 -17.42
CA ASN A 236 -12.63 -28.99 -18.85
C ASN A 236 -13.03 -30.43 -19.16
N LYS A 237 -12.67 -31.41 -18.31
CA LYS A 237 -13.13 -32.80 -18.47
C LYS A 237 -14.65 -32.91 -18.38
N ARG A 238 -15.26 -32.25 -17.39
CA ARG A 238 -16.72 -32.20 -17.21
C ARG A 238 -17.41 -31.62 -18.45
N LEU A 239 -16.94 -30.47 -18.95
CA LEU A 239 -17.53 -29.80 -20.11
C LEU A 239 -17.40 -30.61 -21.42
N LEU A 240 -16.38 -31.46 -21.53
CA LEU A 240 -16.16 -32.34 -22.67
C LEU A 240 -16.89 -33.68 -22.56
N ASN A 241 -17.42 -34.02 -21.38
CA ASN A 241 -18.11 -35.28 -21.13
C ASN A 241 -19.64 -35.08 -21.06
N PRO A 242 -20.41 -35.50 -22.07
CA PRO A 242 -21.86 -35.33 -22.07
C PRO A 242 -22.57 -36.13 -20.96
N ASP A 243 -21.91 -37.13 -20.37
CA ASP A 243 -22.47 -37.94 -19.28
C ASP A 243 -22.17 -37.37 -17.88
N ASP A 244 -21.37 -36.29 -17.79
CA ASP A 244 -21.02 -35.64 -16.52
C ASP A 244 -21.95 -34.46 -16.23
N SER A 245 -22.90 -34.67 -15.32
CA SER A 245 -23.91 -33.67 -14.94
C SER A 245 -23.58 -32.91 -13.66
N ARG A 246 -22.34 -33.01 -13.14
CA ARG A 246 -21.96 -32.33 -11.89
C ARG A 246 -22.13 -30.82 -12.02
N THR A 247 -22.57 -30.17 -10.95
CA THR A 247 -22.57 -28.71 -10.81
C THR A 247 -21.16 -28.17 -10.54
N GLU A 248 -20.97 -26.84 -10.57
CA GLU A 248 -19.67 -26.24 -10.20
C GLU A 248 -19.31 -26.58 -8.75
N ASP A 249 -20.28 -26.49 -7.82
CA ASP A 249 -20.07 -26.79 -6.40
C ASP A 249 -19.71 -28.26 -6.15
N GLU A 250 -20.39 -29.20 -6.83
CA GLU A 250 -20.08 -30.63 -6.74
C GLU A 250 -18.68 -30.95 -7.27
N LEU A 251 -18.26 -30.30 -8.37
CA LEU A 251 -16.91 -30.45 -8.92
C LEU A 251 -15.86 -29.92 -7.95
N LEU A 252 -16.09 -28.74 -7.39
CA LEU A 252 -15.18 -28.11 -6.44
C LEU A 252 -15.03 -28.93 -5.16
N ALA A 253 -16.12 -29.46 -4.63
CA ALA A 253 -16.11 -30.35 -3.47
C ALA A 253 -15.37 -31.67 -3.79
N ASP A 254 -15.59 -32.26 -4.96
CA ASP A 254 -14.90 -33.48 -5.40
C ASP A 254 -13.38 -33.26 -5.51
N VAL A 255 -12.95 -32.14 -6.11
CA VAL A 255 -11.53 -31.78 -6.22
C VAL A 255 -10.86 -31.70 -4.85
N LEU A 256 -11.47 -31.04 -3.86
CA LEU A 256 -10.89 -30.94 -2.52
C LEU A 256 -10.83 -32.27 -1.79
N ASN A 257 -11.89 -33.08 -1.90
CA ASN A 257 -12.00 -34.33 -1.16
C ASN A 257 -11.16 -35.46 -1.77
N THR A 258 -10.81 -35.38 -3.06
CA THR A 258 -10.09 -36.47 -3.75
C THR A 258 -8.69 -36.06 -4.18
N GLN A 259 -8.56 -34.95 -4.91
CA GLN A 259 -7.30 -34.58 -5.59
C GLN A 259 -6.43 -33.65 -4.75
N TYR A 260 -7.04 -32.83 -3.89
CA TYR A 260 -6.36 -31.84 -3.06
C TYR A 260 -6.49 -32.12 -1.54
N SER A 261 -6.85 -33.35 -1.18
CA SER A 261 -7.09 -33.74 0.21
C SER A 261 -5.84 -33.59 1.07
N GLY A 262 -5.99 -32.95 2.24
CA GLY A 262 -4.92 -32.79 3.23
C GLY A 262 -3.85 -31.77 2.88
N GLN A 263 -4.02 -31.00 1.79
CA GLN A 263 -3.09 -29.94 1.39
C GLN A 263 -3.57 -28.53 1.82
N PHE A 264 -4.51 -28.46 2.75
CA PHE A 264 -5.08 -27.21 3.21
C PHE A 264 -5.46 -27.21 4.69
N THR A 265 -5.53 -26.03 5.26
CA THR A 265 -6.12 -25.76 6.58
C THR A 265 -7.34 -24.86 6.47
N LEU A 266 -8.15 -24.84 7.53
CA LEU A 266 -9.33 -23.98 7.63
C LEU A 266 -9.07 -22.83 8.59
N THR A 267 -9.59 -21.66 8.27
CA THR A 267 -9.55 -20.50 9.15
C THR A 267 -10.90 -19.76 9.16
N GLN A 268 -11.15 -19.04 10.24
CA GLN A 268 -12.28 -18.09 10.27
C GLN A 268 -11.84 -16.82 9.55
N VAL A 269 -12.61 -16.38 8.57
CA VAL A 269 -12.33 -15.19 7.75
C VAL A 269 -13.53 -14.25 7.85
#